data_AF-X1R4N8-F1
#
_entry.id   AF-X1R4N8-F1
#
_cell.length_a   1.000
_cell.length_b   1.000
_cell.length_c   1.000
_cell.angle_alpha   90.00
_cell.angle_beta   90.00
_cell.angle_gamma   90.00
#
_symmetry.space_group_name_H-M   'P 1'
#
loop_
_entity.id
_entity.type
_entity.pdbx_description
1 polymer ?
#
loop_
_entity_poly.entity_id
_entity_poly.type
_entity_poly.pdbx_seq_one_letter_code
_entity_poly.pdbx_strand_id
1 'polypeptide(L)'
;RMSAQSFLIKAIENNGTPELINIDKSGSNKSAIKLYNKRSFTDIEIRQCKYLNNIVEQDHRFIKWRIQQGLGFKNFESARRTITGIEIVHMIKKDQLNTQERSMFKSFYSLAA
;
A
#
# COMPACT_ATOMS: atom_id res chain seq x y z
N ARG A 1 -3.83 8.28 18.63
CA ARG A 1 -5.03 7.64 18.02
C ARG A 1 -5.39 8.19 16.61
N MET A 2 -4.46 8.83 15.88
CA MET A 2 -4.75 9.41 14.54
C MET A 2 -4.08 8.69 13.36
N SER A 3 -3.12 7.79 13.59
CA SER A 3 -2.31 7.18 12.52
C SER A 3 -3.15 6.39 11.51
N ALA A 4 -4.06 5.53 11.98
CA ALA A 4 -4.93 4.76 11.09
C ALA A 4 -5.88 5.65 10.26
N GLN A 5 -6.32 6.78 10.81
CA GLN A 5 -7.17 7.74 10.11
C GLN A 5 -6.38 8.50 9.04
N SER A 6 -5.23 9.07 9.40
CA SER A 6 -4.35 9.78 8.46
C SER A 6 -3.90 8.86 7.33
N PHE A 7 -3.59 7.60 7.64
CA PHE A 7 -3.25 6.60 6.64
C PHE A 7 -4.43 6.31 5.69
N LEU A 8 -5.63 6.08 6.24
CA LEU A 8 -6.83 5.80 5.45
C LEU A 8 -7.16 6.97 4.50
N ILE A 9 -7.11 8.22 5.01
CA ILE A 9 -7.37 9.41 4.21
C ILE A 9 -6.39 9.49 3.05
N LYS A 10 -5.09 9.36 3.33
CA LYS A 10 -4.05 9.39 2.30
C LYS A 10 -4.21 8.27 1.27
N ALA A 11 -4.62 7.08 1.69
CA ALA A 11 -4.84 5.96 0.80
C ALA A 11 -6.03 6.21 -0.15
N ILE A 12 -7.12 6.78 0.37
CA ILE A 12 -8.31 7.12 -0.43
C ILE A 12 -8.03 8.29 -1.39
N GLU A 13 -7.30 9.32 -0.95
CA GLU A 13 -6.91 10.44 -1.82
C GLU A 13 -6.07 9.99 -3.01
N ASN A 14 -5.19 9.01 -2.82
CA ASN A 14 -4.30 8.52 -3.89
C ASN A 14 -4.96 7.48 -4.82
N ASN A 15 -5.91 6.68 -4.32
CA ASN A 15 -6.44 5.52 -5.06
C ASN A 15 -7.94 5.60 -5.35
N GLY A 16 -8.63 6.66 -4.87
CA GLY A 16 -10.08 6.80 -4.93
C GLY A 16 -10.81 6.14 -3.75
N THR A 17 -12.11 6.41 -3.66
CA THR A 17 -13.00 5.88 -2.61
C THR A 17 -13.44 4.45 -2.95
N PRO A 18 -13.03 3.43 -2.18
CA PRO A 18 -13.46 2.06 -2.43
C PRO A 18 -14.88 1.81 -1.88
N GLU A 19 -15.61 0.86 -2.48
CA GLU A 19 -16.88 0.38 -1.93
C GLU A 19 -16.65 -0.53 -0.71
N LEU A 20 -15.53 -1.28 -0.69
CA LEU A 20 -15.25 -2.27 0.34
C LEU A 20 -13.77 -2.28 0.72
N ILE A 21 -13.50 -2.31 2.03
CA ILE A 21 -12.15 -2.44 2.59
C ILE A 21 -12.07 -3.72 3.42
N ASN A 22 -11.14 -4.58 3.05
CA ASN A 22 -10.77 -5.73 3.87
C ASN A 22 -9.74 -5.33 4.93
N ILE A 23 -10.04 -5.55 6.20
CA ILE A 23 -9.17 -5.26 7.33
C ILE A 23 -8.89 -6.48 8.18
N ASP A 24 -7.87 -6.38 9.02
CA ASP A 24 -7.62 -7.32 10.11
C ASP A 24 -8.63 -7.12 11.27
N LYS A 25 -8.41 -7.83 12.38
CA LYS A 25 -9.24 -7.69 13.59
C LYS A 25 -8.92 -6.44 14.42
N SER A 26 -8.25 -5.43 13.86
CA SER A 26 -7.83 -4.24 14.63
C SER A 26 -8.99 -3.26 14.87
N GLY A 27 -9.17 -2.87 16.13
CA GLY A 27 -10.17 -1.87 16.51
C GLY A 27 -9.88 -0.47 15.96
N SER A 28 -8.60 -0.14 15.74
CA SER A 28 -8.17 1.16 15.21
C SER A 28 -8.61 1.37 13.76
N ASN A 29 -8.44 0.37 12.89
CA ASN A 29 -8.83 0.45 11.48
C ASN A 29 -10.36 0.53 11.35
N LYS A 30 -11.08 -0.31 12.11
CA LYS A 30 -12.56 -0.26 12.16
C LYS A 30 -13.07 1.12 12.60
N SER A 31 -12.43 1.73 13.59
CA SER A 31 -12.81 3.07 14.07
C SER A 31 -12.48 4.15 13.04
N ALA A 32 -11.37 4.03 12.31
CA ALA A 32 -10.98 4.97 11.27
C ALA A 32 -11.98 4.97 10.11
N ILE A 33 -12.37 3.79 9.61
CA ILE A 33 -13.33 3.66 8.50
C ILE A 33 -14.71 4.21 8.91
N LYS A 34 -15.19 3.85 10.11
CA LYS A 34 -16.46 4.37 10.62
C LYS A 34 -16.48 5.89 10.73
N LEU A 35 -15.38 6.49 11.20
CA LEU A 35 -15.28 7.94 11.31
C LEU A 35 -15.24 8.59 9.92
N TYR A 36 -14.50 7.98 8.98
CA TYR A 36 -14.44 8.46 7.60
C TYR A 36 -15.81 8.45 6.94
N ASN A 37 -16.55 7.33 7.00
CA ASN A 37 -17.92 7.22 6.49
C ASN A 37 -18.84 8.30 7.07
N LYS A 38 -18.76 8.54 8.39
CA LYS A 38 -19.56 9.59 9.05
C LYS A 38 -19.22 11.00 8.57
N ARG A 39 -17.95 11.30 8.29
CA ARG A 39 -17.49 12.64 7.90
C ARG A 39 -17.66 12.93 6.41
N SER A 40 -17.43 11.92 5.58
CA SER A 40 -17.42 12.04 4.12
C SER A 40 -18.73 11.61 3.47
N PHE A 41 -19.74 11.21 4.25
CA PHE A 41 -21.02 10.68 3.78
C PHE A 41 -20.87 9.51 2.79
N THR A 42 -19.87 8.66 3.03
CA THR A 42 -19.61 7.43 2.26
C THR A 42 -20.11 6.21 3.01
N ASP A 43 -20.36 5.12 2.28
CA ASP A 43 -20.76 3.84 2.86
C ASP A 43 -19.76 2.71 2.53
N ILE A 44 -18.52 2.89 2.98
CA ILE A 44 -17.47 1.89 2.78
C ILE A 44 -17.77 0.66 3.65
N GLU A 45 -17.96 -0.49 3.03
CA GLU A 45 -18.17 -1.76 3.72
C GLU A 45 -16.87 -2.28 4.34
N ILE A 46 -16.98 -2.84 5.55
CA ILE A 46 -15.85 -3.44 6.27
C ILE A 46 -15.93 -4.96 6.16
N ARG A 47 -14.95 -5.57 5.51
CA ARG A 47 -14.78 -7.03 5.44
C ARG A 47 -13.63 -7.49 6.32
N GLN A 48 -13.78 -8.66 6.95
CA GLN A 48 -12.73 -9.31 7.73
C GLN A 48 -12.48 -10.73 7.22
N CYS A 49 -11.68 -10.87 6.16
CA CYS A 49 -11.32 -12.16 5.59
C CYS A 49 -9.83 -12.48 5.82
N LYS A 50 -9.55 -13.55 6.58
CA LYS A 50 -8.17 -13.98 6.88
C LYS A 50 -7.38 -14.32 5.60
N TYR A 51 -8.03 -14.96 4.62
CA TYR A 51 -7.37 -15.32 3.38
C TYR A 51 -6.90 -14.10 2.57
N LEU A 52 -7.74 -13.07 2.46
CA LEU A 52 -7.37 -11.82 1.79
C LEU A 52 -6.26 -11.08 2.55
N ASN A 53 -6.27 -11.12 3.88
CA ASN A 53 -5.17 -10.58 4.68
C ASN A 53 -3.86 -11.31 4.40
N ASN A 54 -3.89 -12.64 4.28
CA ASN A 54 -2.70 -13.41 3.97
C ASN A 54 -2.09 -12.96 2.64
N ILE A 55 -2.87 -12.71 1.58
CA ILE A 55 -2.37 -12.23 0.28
C ILE A 55 -1.61 -10.91 0.44
N VAL A 56 -2.18 -9.95 1.17
CA VAL A 56 -1.52 -8.66 1.45
C VAL A 56 -0.24 -8.87 2.26
N GLU A 57 -0.27 -9.74 3.27
CA GLU A 57 0.92 -10.09 4.05
C GLU A 57 2.01 -10.74 3.19
N GLN A 58 1.64 -11.55 2.17
CA GLN A 58 2.62 -12.14 1.26
C GLN A 58 3.40 -11.06 0.49
N ASP A 59 2.71 -10.01 0.07
CA ASP A 59 3.35 -8.91 -0.65
C ASP A 59 4.37 -8.17 0.23
N HIS A 60 3.99 -7.91 1.49
CA HIS A 60 4.88 -7.30 2.47
C HIS A 60 6.13 -8.14 2.78
N ARG A 61 6.06 -9.47 2.68
CA ARG A 61 7.21 -10.35 2.99
C ARG A 61 8.41 -10.06 2.08
N PHE A 62 8.18 -9.76 0.81
CA PHE A 62 9.26 -9.45 -0.12
C PHE A 62 10.02 -8.19 0.30
N ILE A 63 9.30 -7.11 0.60
CA ILE A 63 9.88 -5.84 1.04
C ILE A 63 10.62 -6.02 2.37
N LYS A 64 10.00 -6.69 3.36
CA LYS A 64 10.63 -6.97 4.66
C LYS A 64 11.92 -7.78 4.52
N TRP A 65 11.91 -8.81 3.68
CA TRP A 65 13.10 -9.63 3.45
C TRP A 65 14.24 -8.81 2.83
N ARG A 66 13.96 -7.96 1.83
CA ARG A 66 14.96 -7.08 1.22
C ARG A 66 15.55 -6.08 2.21
N ILE A 67 14.71 -5.49 3.08
CA ILE A 67 15.17 -4.56 4.12
C ILE A 67 16.03 -5.26 5.17
N GLN A 68 15.65 -6.48 5.59
CA GLN A 68 16.39 -7.26 6.60
C GLN A 68 17.83 -7.55 6.16
N GLN A 69 18.08 -7.79 4.88
CA GLN A 69 19.42 -8.02 4.35
C GLN A 69 20.30 -6.75 4.35
N GLY A 70 19.71 -5.56 4.46
CA GLY A 70 20.39 -4.27 4.33
C GLY A 70 20.84 -3.62 5.64
N LEU A 71 20.83 -4.33 6.78
CA LEU A 71 21.11 -3.79 8.13
C LEU A 71 20.17 -2.64 8.58
N GLY A 72 19.05 -2.45 7.89
CA GLY A 72 18.09 -1.38 8.17
C GLY A 72 18.53 0.00 7.65
N PHE A 73 17.66 1.00 7.86
CA PHE A 73 17.91 2.37 7.40
C PHE A 73 18.29 3.29 8.56
N LYS A 74 19.33 4.11 8.36
CA LYS A 74 19.76 5.12 9.34
C LYS A 74 19.01 6.44 9.24
N ASN A 75 18.29 6.68 8.13
CA ASN A 75 17.58 7.93 7.87
C ASN A 75 16.25 7.67 7.15
N PHE A 76 15.21 8.42 7.52
CA PHE A 76 13.84 8.22 7.01
C PHE A 76 13.71 8.54 5.52
N GLU A 77 14.34 9.62 5.04
CA GLU A 77 14.23 9.98 3.62
C GLU A 77 14.92 8.95 2.72
N SER A 78 16.07 8.42 3.15
CA SER A 78 16.76 7.31 2.48
C SER A 78 15.92 6.04 2.49
N ALA A 79 15.27 5.72 3.62
CA ALA A 79 14.36 4.58 3.73
C ALA A 79 13.19 4.73 2.73
N ARG A 80 12.55 5.90 2.71
CA ARG A 80 11.42 6.19 1.84
C ARG A 80 11.77 5.99 0.37
N ARG A 81 12.86 6.62 -0.10
CA ARG A 81 13.32 6.49 -1.50
C ARG A 81 13.65 5.05 -1.86
N THR A 82 14.33 4.33 -0.97
CA THR A 82 14.73 2.93 -1.21
C THR A 82 13.51 2.01 -1.27
N ILE A 83 12.57 2.14 -0.33
CA ILE A 83 11.35 1.34 -0.31
C ILE A 83 10.51 1.62 -1.57
N THR A 84 10.32 2.89 -1.93
CA THR A 84 9.60 3.26 -3.17
C THR A 84 10.27 2.67 -4.42
N GLY A 85 11.59 2.69 -4.51
CA GLY A 85 12.31 2.06 -5.63
C GLY A 85 12.08 0.53 -5.69
N ILE A 86 12.10 -0.14 -4.54
CA ILE A 86 11.81 -1.59 -4.44
C ILE A 86 10.37 -1.88 -4.87
N GLU A 87 9.41 -1.06 -4.41
CA GLU A 87 8.00 -1.17 -4.77
C GLU A 87 7.76 -1.01 -6.27
N ILE A 88 8.38 0.00 -6.91
CA ILE A 88 8.27 0.22 -8.35
C ILE A 88 8.75 -1.00 -9.15
N VAL A 89 9.94 -1.51 -8.82
CA VAL A 89 10.49 -2.70 -9.51
C VAL A 89 9.59 -3.91 -9.32
N HIS A 90 8.99 -4.06 -8.13
CA HIS A 90 8.06 -5.15 -7.84
C HIS A 90 6.74 -5.01 -8.60
N MET A 91 6.19 -3.80 -8.72
CA MET A 91 5.01 -3.52 -9.53
C MET A 91 5.24 -3.78 -11.02
N ILE A 92 6.40 -3.39 -11.56
CA ILE A 92 6.78 -3.70 -12.96
C ILE A 92 6.80 -5.22 -13.17
N LYS A 93 7.38 -5.99 -12.23
CA LYS A 93 7.44 -7.46 -12.31
C LYS A 93 6.09 -8.15 -12.23
N LYS A 94 5.10 -7.51 -11.61
CA LYS A 94 3.73 -8.02 -11.47
C LYS A 94 2.78 -7.54 -12.57
N ASP A 95 3.29 -6.79 -13.54
CA ASP A 95 2.48 -6.13 -14.59
C ASP A 95 1.35 -5.26 -14.01
N GLN A 96 1.62 -4.57 -12.89
CA GLN A 96 0.64 -3.74 -12.17
C GLN A 96 0.64 -2.26 -12.59
N LEU A 97 1.44 -1.90 -13.59
CA LEU A 97 1.51 -0.52 -14.08
C LEU A 97 0.62 -0.34 -15.30
N ASN A 98 -0.09 0.79 -15.34
CA ASN A 98 -0.90 1.17 -16.50
C ASN A 98 -0.03 1.43 -17.76
N THR A 99 1.24 1.79 -17.57
CA THR A 99 2.20 2.15 -18.62
C THR A 99 3.20 1.03 -18.89
N GLN A 100 2.74 -0.23 -18.91
CA GLN A 100 3.63 -1.38 -19.10
C GLN A 100 4.12 -1.44 -20.56
N GLU A 101 5.43 -1.35 -20.75
CA GLU A 101 6.08 -1.57 -22.05
C GLU A 101 6.48 -3.05 -22.23
N ARG A 102 6.91 -3.41 -23.45
CA ARG A 102 7.30 -4.79 -23.82
C ARG A 102 8.43 -5.39 -22.96
N SER A 103 9.19 -4.58 -22.22
CA SER A 103 10.25 -5.08 -21.34
C SER A 103 10.33 -4.29 -20.04
N MET A 104 10.77 -4.96 -18.97
CA MET A 104 10.96 -4.36 -17.64
C MET A 104 11.82 -3.08 -17.68
N PHE A 105 12.91 -3.12 -18.46
CA PHE A 105 13.81 -1.97 -18.58
C PHE A 105 13.11 -0.76 -19.22
N LYS A 106 12.28 -1.00 -20.25
CA LYS A 106 11.52 0.08 -20.88
C LYS A 106 10.45 0.65 -19.96
N SER A 107 9.69 -0.19 -19.25
CA SER A 107 8.71 0.26 -18.25
C SER A 107 9.37 1.05 -17.12
N PHE A 108 10.60 0.68 -16.73
CA PHE A 108 11.36 1.46 -15.76
C PHE A 108 11.82 2.80 -16.33
N TYR A 109 12.33 2.82 -17.56
CA TYR A 109 12.77 4.04 -18.22
C TYR A 109 11.64 5.05 -18.43
N SER A 110 10.44 4.57 -18.83
CA SER A 110 9.26 5.42 -19.02
C SER A 110 8.73 6.06 -17.72
N LEU A 111 9.09 5.52 -16.55
CA LEU A 111 8.75 6.11 -15.26
C LEU A 111 9.77 7.15 -14.79
N ALA A 112 10.99 7.12 -15.35
CA ALA A 112 12.08 8.02 -14.98
C ALA A 112 12.23 9.22 -15.94
N ALA A 113 11.65 9.11 -17.14
CA ALA A 113 11.56 10.16 -18.15
C ALA A 113 10.46 11.17 -17.79
#